data_AF-A0A7Y6X8M6-F1
#
_entry.id   AF-A0A7Y6X8M6-F1
#
_cell.length_a   1.000
_cell.length_b   1.000
_cell.length_c   1.000
_cell.angle_alpha   90.00
_cell.angle_beta   90.00
_cell.angle_gamma   90.00
#
_symmetry.space_group_name_H-M   'P 1'
#
loop_
_entity.id
_entity.type
_entity.pdbx_description
1 polymer ?
#
loop_
_entity_poly.entity_id
_entity_poly.type
_entity_poly.pdbx_seq_one_letter_code
_entity_poly.pdbx_strand_id
1 'polypeptide(L)'
;MKSSSLRFRSCLSLASTGGLGALLLLVAPASGLAQDDDDGEVALAPQVSCYSAASQGGLSDDYVATQLCRGARSNAPAKCFLRVQDEGSLTQAQALQLCQFATNDDDPAACYLQARSKSFGDDSRILQLCQPPVTEFLRYCPVYVQ
;
A
#
# COMPACT_ATOMS: atom_id res chain seq x y z
N MET A 1 17.80 16.53 20.80
CA MET A 1 17.26 15.24 21.29
C MET A 1 16.22 15.53 22.36
N LYS A 2 14.92 15.46 22.04
CA LYS A 2 13.84 15.71 23.00
C LYS A 2 12.81 14.60 22.83
N SER A 3 12.86 13.67 23.78
CA SER A 3 12.02 12.48 23.86
C SER A 3 10.67 12.89 24.43
N SER A 4 9.59 12.62 23.70
CA SER A 4 8.22 12.85 24.15
C SER A 4 7.48 11.51 24.20
N SER A 5 7.51 10.92 25.39
CA SER A 5 6.78 9.70 25.75
C SER A 5 5.32 10.07 26.03
N LEU A 6 4.40 9.68 25.15
CA LEU A 6 2.95 9.77 25.38
C LEU A 6 2.48 8.52 26.11
N ARG A 7 2.30 8.65 27.43
CA ARG A 7 1.63 7.65 28.27
C ARG A 7 0.12 7.81 28.12
N PHE A 8 -0.53 6.86 27.47
CA PHE A 8 -1.99 6.72 27.47
C PHE A 8 -2.43 6.34 28.89
N ARG A 9 -3.06 7.28 29.60
CA ARG A 9 -3.75 7.04 30.87
C ARG A 9 -5.13 6.47 30.55
N SER A 10 -5.30 5.16 30.71
CA SER A 10 -6.63 4.56 30.73
C SER A 10 -7.16 4.57 32.16
N CYS A 11 -8.27 5.28 32.35
CA CYS A 11 -8.99 5.41 33.61
C CYS A 11 -9.78 4.13 33.88
N LEU A 12 -9.28 3.27 34.78
CA LEU A 12 -10.10 2.23 35.40
C LEU A 12 -10.54 2.72 36.78
N SER A 13 -11.82 3.09 36.89
CA SER A 13 -12.49 3.30 38.17
C SER A 13 -12.74 1.95 38.83
N LEU A 14 -11.97 1.60 39.86
CA LEU A 14 -12.32 0.52 40.78
C LEU A 14 -13.17 1.07 41.92
N ALA A 15 -14.37 0.51 42.05
CA ALA A 15 -15.25 0.70 43.19
C ALA A 15 -14.58 0.16 44.47
N SER A 16 -14.55 1.00 45.50
CA SER A 16 -14.07 0.68 46.84
C SER A 16 -15.20 0.05 47.66
N THR A 17 -15.02 -1.19 48.08
CA THR A 17 -15.68 -1.75 49.26
C THR A 17 -14.64 -2.49 50.08
N GLY A 18 -14.47 -2.06 51.33
CA GLY A 18 -13.41 -2.50 52.23
C GLY A 18 -13.56 -3.94 52.73
N GLY A 19 -12.43 -4.48 53.19
CA GLY A 19 -12.35 -5.75 53.91
C GLY A 19 -10.90 -6.07 54.26
N LEU A 20 -10.56 -5.96 55.55
CA LEU A 20 -9.30 -6.40 56.13
C LEU A 20 -9.23 -7.94 56.07
N GLY A 21 -8.20 -8.50 55.44
CA GLY A 21 -7.98 -9.94 55.39
C GLY A 21 -6.57 -10.28 54.90
N ALA A 22 -5.79 -10.90 55.78
CA ALA A 22 -4.39 -11.23 55.59
C ALA A 22 -4.16 -12.52 54.79
N LEU A 23 -2.97 -12.60 54.16
CA LEU A 23 -2.23 -13.80 53.69
C LEU A 23 -2.93 -14.79 52.73
N LEU A 24 -2.36 -14.96 51.53
CA LEU A 24 -1.70 -16.22 51.10
C LEU A 24 -1.13 -16.10 49.67
N LEU A 25 0.19 -16.30 49.58
CA LEU A 25 0.92 -16.59 48.35
C LEU A 25 0.52 -17.98 47.84
N LEU A 26 -0.06 -18.07 46.65
CA LEU A 26 -0.09 -19.32 45.88
C LEU A 26 0.25 -19.03 44.42
N VAL A 27 1.42 -19.53 44.05
CA VAL A 27 1.94 -19.67 42.69
C VAL A 27 1.29 -20.92 42.08
N ALA A 28 0.62 -20.79 40.93
CA ALA A 28 0.29 -21.92 40.04
C ALA A 28 -0.07 -21.41 38.63
N PRO A 29 0.10 -22.24 37.58
CA PRO A 29 0.70 -21.85 36.31
C PRO A 29 -0.29 -21.21 35.33
N ALA A 30 0.27 -20.42 34.43
CA ALA A 30 -0.38 -19.94 33.23
C ALA A 30 -1.08 -21.11 32.51
N SER A 31 -2.40 -21.08 32.48
CA SER A 31 -3.17 -21.82 31.48
C SER A 31 -2.96 -21.08 30.16
N GLY A 32 -1.80 -21.31 29.55
CA GLY A 32 -1.56 -20.98 28.15
C GLY A 32 -2.31 -21.99 27.31
N LEU A 33 -3.52 -21.62 26.91
CA LEU A 33 -4.09 -21.97 25.61
C LEU A 33 -4.81 -20.70 25.14
N ALA A 34 -4.00 -19.73 24.68
CA ALA A 34 -4.52 -18.83 23.68
C ALA A 34 -4.89 -19.73 22.50
N GLN A 35 -6.19 -19.77 22.21
CA GLN A 35 -6.73 -20.40 21.02
C GLN A 35 -6.22 -19.59 19.84
N ASP A 36 -5.25 -20.13 19.10
CA ASP A 36 -4.97 -19.74 17.72
C ASP A 36 -6.13 -20.27 16.86
N ASP A 37 -7.29 -19.61 16.96
CA ASP A 37 -8.32 -19.63 15.93
C ASP A 37 -7.89 -18.61 14.86
N ASP A 38 -6.77 -18.86 14.17
CA ASP A 38 -6.41 -18.15 12.95
C ASP A 38 -6.97 -18.98 11.78
N ASP A 39 -8.23 -18.68 11.43
CA ASP A 39 -8.76 -19.00 10.10
C ASP A 39 -7.85 -18.32 9.08
N GLY A 40 -6.79 -19.03 8.68
CA GLY A 40 -5.70 -18.50 7.87
C GLY A 40 -6.17 -17.92 6.56
N GLU A 41 -6.45 -16.61 6.56
CA GLU A 41 -6.60 -15.82 5.37
C GLU A 41 -5.23 -15.85 4.66
N VAL A 42 -5.15 -16.62 3.57
CA VAL A 42 -3.93 -16.69 2.77
C VAL A 42 -3.68 -15.30 2.19
N ALA A 43 -2.81 -14.54 2.84
CA ALA A 43 -2.40 -13.23 2.38
C ALA A 43 -1.78 -13.36 0.98
N LEU A 44 -2.55 -12.98 -0.05
CA LEU A 44 -2.09 -13.05 -1.43
C LEU A 44 -0.88 -12.14 -1.61
N ALA A 45 0.12 -12.64 -2.35
CA ALA A 45 1.25 -11.81 -2.74
C ALA A 45 0.74 -10.53 -3.44
N PRO A 46 1.29 -9.34 -3.13
CA PRO A 46 0.78 -8.07 -3.68
C PRO A 46 0.70 -8.03 -5.20
N GLN A 47 1.62 -8.72 -5.88
CA GLN A 47 1.65 -8.84 -7.34
C GLN A 47 0.44 -9.64 -7.86
N VAL A 48 0.06 -10.72 -7.17
CA VAL A 48 -1.10 -11.55 -7.51
C VAL A 48 -2.39 -10.79 -7.23
N SER A 49 -2.44 -10.04 -6.12
CA SER A 49 -3.56 -9.13 -5.80
C SER A 49 -3.73 -8.06 -6.87
N CYS A 50 -2.63 -7.42 -7.30
CA CYS A 50 -2.63 -6.46 -8.40
C CYS A 50 -3.15 -7.07 -9.71
N TYR A 51 -2.61 -8.22 -10.11
CA TYR A 51 -3.00 -8.91 -11.35
C TYR A 51 -4.50 -9.27 -11.33
N SER A 52 -4.98 -9.78 -10.20
CA SER A 52 -6.40 -10.12 -10.01
C SER A 52 -7.28 -8.89 -10.11
N ALA A 53 -6.89 -7.77 -9.49
CA ALA A 53 -7.62 -6.51 -9.56
C ALA A 53 -7.66 -5.95 -10.99
N ALA A 54 -6.55 -6.00 -11.73
CA ALA A 54 -6.49 -5.56 -13.12
C ALA A 54 -7.40 -6.42 -14.02
N SER A 55 -7.34 -7.74 -13.87
CA SER A 55 -8.14 -8.70 -14.64
C SER A 55 -9.63 -8.51 -14.37
N GLN A 56 -10.02 -8.39 -13.10
CA GLN A 56 -11.41 -8.12 -12.69
C GLN A 56 -11.90 -6.74 -13.16
N GLY A 57 -11.00 -5.77 -13.30
CA GLY A 57 -11.28 -4.45 -13.83
C GLY A 57 -11.41 -4.39 -15.36
N GLY A 58 -11.25 -5.51 -16.08
CA GLY A 58 -11.43 -5.58 -17.52
C GLY A 58 -10.14 -5.59 -18.35
N LEU A 59 -8.96 -5.60 -17.72
CA LEU A 59 -7.71 -5.87 -18.44
C LEU A 59 -7.58 -7.38 -18.70
N SER A 60 -8.11 -7.84 -19.84
CA SER A 60 -8.14 -9.28 -20.19
C SER A 60 -6.84 -9.80 -20.82
N ASP A 61 -5.89 -8.92 -21.15
CA ASP A 61 -4.59 -9.33 -21.68
C ASP A 61 -3.65 -9.72 -20.52
N ASP A 62 -3.42 -11.03 -20.37
CA ASP A 62 -2.58 -11.61 -19.32
C ASP A 62 -1.14 -11.11 -19.36
N TYR A 63 -0.59 -10.90 -20.57
CA TYR A 63 0.77 -10.41 -20.71
C TYR A 63 0.86 -8.98 -20.19
N VAL A 64 -0.07 -8.12 -20.58
CA VAL A 64 -0.10 -6.71 -20.14
C VAL A 64 -0.35 -6.63 -18.63
N ALA A 65 -1.30 -7.39 -18.09
CA ALA A 65 -1.57 -7.44 -16.65
C ALA A 65 -0.34 -7.91 -15.86
N THR A 66 0.37 -8.93 -16.36
CA THR A 66 1.63 -9.40 -15.76
C THR A 66 2.72 -8.34 -15.80
N GLN A 67 2.90 -7.64 -16.93
CA GLN A 67 3.89 -6.57 -17.04
C GLN A 67 3.58 -5.38 -16.12
N LEU A 68 2.31 -5.02 -16.01
CA LEU A 68 1.83 -3.93 -15.14
C LEU A 68 2.10 -4.25 -13.66
N CYS A 69 1.81 -5.48 -13.23
CA CYS A 69 1.86 -5.88 -11.83
C CYS A 69 3.19 -6.49 -11.37
N ARG A 70 4.16 -6.67 -12.28
CA ARG A 70 5.49 -7.17 -11.94
C ARG A 70 6.18 -6.22 -10.95
N GLY A 71 6.52 -6.74 -9.77
CA GLY A 71 7.19 -5.98 -8.72
C GLY A 71 6.26 -5.06 -7.91
N ALA A 72 4.94 -5.11 -8.15
CA ALA A 72 3.97 -4.32 -7.41
C ALA A 72 3.98 -4.65 -5.91
N ARG A 73 3.77 -3.62 -5.09
CA ARG A 73 3.67 -3.72 -3.62
C ARG A 73 2.24 -3.52 -3.11
N SER A 74 1.32 -3.19 -4.01
CA SER A 74 -0.10 -3.06 -3.77
C SER A 74 -0.87 -3.21 -5.08
N ASN A 75 -2.18 -3.03 -5.05
CA ASN A 75 -3.02 -2.96 -6.25
C ASN A 75 -3.05 -1.56 -6.90
N ALA A 76 -2.20 -0.62 -6.46
CA ALA A 76 -2.14 0.73 -7.03
C ALA A 76 -1.85 0.77 -8.54
N PRO A 77 -0.94 -0.04 -9.12
CA PRO A 77 -0.70 -0.05 -10.56
C PRO A 77 -1.95 -0.42 -11.37
N ALA A 78 -2.71 -1.41 -10.89
CA ALA A 78 -3.98 -1.82 -11.51
C ALA A 78 -5.00 -0.67 -11.47
N LYS A 79 -5.21 -0.04 -10.31
CA LYS A 79 -6.13 1.10 -10.16
C LYS A 79 -5.77 2.27 -11.07
N CYS A 80 -4.48 2.60 -11.13
CA CYS A 80 -3.97 3.63 -12.04
C CYS A 80 -4.32 3.30 -13.49
N PHE A 81 -3.98 2.08 -13.92
CA PHE A 81 -4.14 1.66 -15.31
C PHE A 81 -5.60 1.73 -15.75
N LEU A 82 -6.50 1.18 -14.93
CA LEU A 82 -7.93 1.21 -15.21
C LEU A 82 -8.46 2.63 -15.33
N ARG A 83 -8.08 3.52 -14.39
CA ARG A 83 -8.50 4.93 -14.41
C ARG A 83 -8.08 5.65 -15.70
N VAL A 84 -6.83 5.49 -16.16
CA VAL A 84 -6.37 6.18 -17.38
C VAL A 84 -6.95 5.58 -18.66
N GLN A 85 -7.30 4.29 -18.66
CA GLN A 85 -8.00 3.64 -19.77
C GLN A 85 -9.47 4.09 -19.85
N ASP A 86 -10.17 4.19 -18.72
CA ASP A 86 -11.56 4.66 -18.65
C ASP A 86 -11.71 6.09 -19.18
N GLU A 87 -10.71 6.95 -18.91
CA GLU A 87 -10.68 8.33 -19.39
C GLU A 87 -10.15 8.47 -20.84
N GLY A 88 -9.91 7.34 -21.52
CA GLY A 88 -9.76 7.23 -22.98
C GLY A 88 -8.58 7.97 -23.60
N SER A 89 -7.53 8.23 -22.82
CA SER A 89 -6.48 9.17 -23.21
C SER A 89 -5.17 8.52 -23.65
N LEU A 90 -4.92 7.28 -23.24
CA LEU A 90 -3.64 6.60 -23.46
C LEU A 90 -3.82 5.24 -24.11
N THR A 91 -2.90 4.90 -25.01
CA THR A 91 -2.74 3.52 -25.45
C THR A 91 -2.38 2.62 -24.26
N GLN A 92 -2.68 1.32 -24.36
CA GLN A 92 -2.33 0.35 -23.32
C GLN A 92 -0.83 0.37 -22.98
N ALA A 93 0.05 0.54 -23.97
CA ALA A 93 1.49 0.63 -23.75
C ALA A 93 1.88 1.88 -22.95
N GLN A 94 1.27 3.03 -23.24
CA GLN A 94 1.53 4.28 -22.49
C GLN A 94 0.96 4.21 -21.07
N ALA A 95 -0.23 3.62 -20.89
CA ALA A 95 -0.81 3.42 -19.57
C ALA A 95 0.04 2.46 -18.72
N LEU A 96 0.59 1.41 -19.34
CA LEU A 96 1.54 0.52 -18.68
C LEU A 96 2.79 1.29 -18.25
N GLN A 97 3.40 2.08 -19.14
CA GLN A 97 4.56 2.91 -18.82
C GLN A 97 4.28 3.86 -17.64
N LEU A 98 3.12 4.53 -17.65
CA LEU A 98 2.74 5.49 -16.64
C LEU A 98 2.47 4.85 -15.28
N CYS A 99 1.77 3.71 -15.26
CA CYS A 99 1.25 3.13 -14.04
C CYS A 99 2.18 2.09 -13.40
N GLN A 100 3.21 1.62 -14.14
CA GLN A 100 4.16 0.67 -13.60
C GLN A 100 4.88 1.26 -12.38
N PHE A 101 5.01 0.45 -11.33
CA PHE A 101 5.62 0.80 -10.04
C PHE A 101 4.85 1.80 -9.16
N ALA A 102 3.63 2.20 -9.54
CA ALA A 102 2.79 3.03 -8.67
C ALA A 102 2.60 2.37 -7.30
N THR A 103 2.82 3.13 -6.23
CA THR A 103 2.51 2.71 -4.86
C THR A 103 1.22 3.38 -4.39
N ASN A 104 0.79 3.10 -3.16
CA ASN A 104 -0.40 3.75 -2.60
C ASN A 104 -0.19 5.24 -2.33
N ASP A 105 1.07 5.69 -2.22
CA ASP A 105 1.42 7.08 -1.98
C ASP A 105 1.58 7.87 -3.30
N ASP A 106 1.60 7.18 -4.45
CA ASP A 106 1.69 7.78 -5.77
C ASP A 106 0.30 7.81 -6.45
N ASP A 107 -0.01 8.87 -7.20
CA ASP A 107 -1.17 8.92 -8.11
C ASP A 107 -0.77 9.46 -9.50
N PRO A 108 -0.03 8.65 -10.29
CA PRO A 108 0.43 9.05 -11.62
C PRO A 108 -0.73 9.27 -12.61
N ALA A 109 -1.87 8.61 -12.41
CA ALA A 109 -3.08 8.85 -13.21
C ALA A 109 -3.61 10.27 -13.00
N ALA A 110 -3.80 10.70 -11.75
CA ALA A 110 -4.24 12.07 -11.46
C ALA A 110 -3.24 13.11 -11.99
N CYS A 111 -1.93 12.87 -11.84
CA CYS A 111 -0.90 13.73 -12.41
C CYS A 111 -1.08 13.89 -13.92
N TYR A 112 -1.20 12.78 -14.66
CA TYR A 112 -1.31 12.80 -16.12
C TYR A 112 -2.57 13.57 -16.57
N LEU A 113 -3.72 13.27 -15.96
CA LEU A 113 -5.00 13.92 -16.28
C LEU A 113 -4.97 15.42 -15.98
N GLN A 114 -4.38 15.81 -14.85
CA GLN A 114 -4.21 17.21 -14.49
C GLN A 114 -3.26 17.93 -15.45
N ALA A 115 -2.10 17.35 -15.75
CA ALA A 115 -1.11 17.96 -16.65
C ALA A 115 -1.67 18.13 -18.07
N ARG A 116 -2.41 17.12 -18.56
CA ARG A 116 -3.12 17.21 -19.85
C ARG A 116 -4.16 18.33 -19.85
N SER A 117 -4.93 18.48 -18.78
CA SER A 117 -5.91 19.58 -18.65
C SER A 117 -5.29 20.98 -18.65
N LYS A 118 -3.99 21.09 -18.36
CA LYS A 118 -3.23 22.34 -18.36
C LYS A 118 -2.41 22.54 -19.65
N SER A 119 -2.61 21.70 -20.67
CA SER A 119 -1.88 21.72 -21.95
C SER A 119 -0.36 21.65 -21.79
N PHE A 120 0.11 20.80 -20.85
CA PHE A 120 1.53 20.64 -20.57
C PHE A 120 2.23 19.81 -21.65
N GLY A 121 2.52 20.41 -22.82
CA GLY A 121 3.27 19.76 -23.89
C GLY A 121 2.56 18.55 -24.52
N ASP A 122 3.32 17.72 -25.23
CA ASP A 122 2.85 16.47 -25.83
C ASP A 122 2.80 15.32 -24.80
N ASP A 123 1.98 14.30 -25.07
CA ASP A 123 1.73 13.18 -24.13
C ASP A 123 3.01 12.51 -23.64
N SER A 124 4.06 12.42 -24.47
CA SER A 124 5.31 11.75 -24.08
C SER A 124 6.01 12.47 -22.92
N ARG A 125 5.98 13.80 -22.91
CA ARG A 125 6.54 14.61 -21.83
C ARG A 125 5.73 14.50 -20.55
N ILE A 126 4.40 14.43 -20.67
CA ILE A 126 3.52 14.24 -19.51
C ILE A 126 3.75 12.86 -18.90
N LEU A 127 3.85 11.82 -19.72
CA LEU A 127 4.14 10.46 -19.26
C LEU A 127 5.46 10.39 -18.50
N GLN A 128 6.52 11.06 -19.00
CA GLN A 128 7.80 11.13 -18.30
C GLN A 128 7.73 11.91 -16.98
N LEU A 129 6.98 13.02 -16.95
CA LEU A 129 6.81 13.85 -15.77
C LEU A 129 6.06 13.12 -14.65
N CYS A 130 5.02 12.37 -15.02
CA CYS A 130 4.11 11.73 -14.08
C CYS A 130 4.47 10.29 -13.74
N GLN A 131 5.55 9.74 -14.29
CA GLN A 131 5.94 8.35 -14.02
C GLN A 131 6.40 8.19 -12.56
N PRO A 132 5.91 7.18 -11.83
CA PRO A 132 6.35 6.91 -10.47
C PRO A 132 7.86 6.68 -10.40
N PRO A 133 8.51 7.15 -9.33
CA PRO A 133 9.89 6.78 -9.10
C PRO A 133 9.98 5.27 -8.83
N VAL A 134 11.00 4.62 -9.38
CA VAL A 134 11.48 3.31 -8.91
C VAL A 134 12.19 3.50 -7.56
N THR A 135 11.41 3.88 -6.55
CA THR A 135 11.83 4.36 -5.23
C THR A 135 12.73 3.40 -4.49
N GLU A 136 12.56 2.10 -4.72
CA GLU A 136 13.40 1.11 -4.05
C GLU A 136 14.83 1.10 -4.59
N PHE A 137 15.02 1.34 -5.89
CA PHE A 137 16.37 1.37 -6.47
C PHE A 137 17.20 2.54 -5.90
N LEU A 138 16.56 3.68 -5.67
CA LEU A 138 17.23 4.89 -5.15
C LEU A 138 17.43 4.85 -3.62
N ARG A 139 16.60 4.10 -2.88
CA ARG A 139 16.80 3.87 -1.44
C ARG A 139 17.96 2.92 -1.15
N TYR A 140 18.20 1.93 -2.02
CA TYR A 140 19.30 0.98 -1.86
C TYR A 140 20.59 1.36 -2.60
N CYS A 141 20.53 2.23 -3.61
CA CYS A 141 21.69 2.74 -4.34
C CYS A 141 21.66 4.27 -4.41
N PRO A 142 22.15 4.98 -3.38
CA PRO A 142 22.31 6.43 -3.48
C PRO A 142 23.27 6.75 -4.63
N VAL A 143 22.77 7.44 -5.66
CA VAL A 143 23.60 7.99 -6.72
C VAL A 143 24.31 9.21 -6.12
N TYR A 144 25.56 9.04 -5.70
CA TYR A 144 26.41 10.17 -5.31
C TYR A 144 26.75 10.96 -6.57
N VAL A 145 26.05 12.07 -6.79
CA VAL A 145 26.41 13.07 -7.80
C VAL A 145 27.48 13.95 -7.16
N GLN A 146 28.73 13.83 -7.62
CA GLN A 146 29.82 14.77 -7.30
C GLN A 146 29.78 15.96 -8.25
#